data_AF-A0A918ZXB0-F1
#
_entry.id   AF-A0A918ZXB0-F1
#
_cell.length_a   1.000
_cell.length_b   1.000
_cell.length_c   1.000
_cell.angle_alpha   90.00
_cell.angle_beta   90.00
_cell.angle_gamma   90.00
#
_symmetry.space_group_name_H-M   'P 1'
#
loop_
_entity.id
_entity.type
_entity.pdbx_description
1 polymer ?
#
loop_
_entity_poly.entity_id
_entity_poly.type
_entity_poly.pdbx_seq_one_letter_code
_entity_poly.pdbx_strand_id
1 'polypeptide(L)' 'MNPIESTFSTVKLRTRVTRGAGSPAAALAMVFKLTESAQTRWRAITAPHLVALVRNGATFHNGYLVERPEVSAA' A
#
# COMPACT_ATOMS: atom_id res chain seq x y z
N MET A 1 10.92 6.19 -2.82
CA MET A 1 9.65 6.39 -2.10
C MET A 1 8.89 5.08 -2.07
N ASN A 2 8.70 4.46 -0.90
CA ASN A 2 7.90 3.23 -0.80
C ASN A 2 6.41 3.62 -0.88
N PRO A 3 5.63 3.10 -1.85
CA PRO A 3 4.22 3.46 -2.04
C PRO A 3 3.38 3.24 -0.77
N ILE A 4 3.66 2.19 0.00
CA ILE A 4 2.94 1.86 1.23
C ILE A 4 3.29 2.87 2.32
N GLU A 5 4.57 3.05 2.63
CA GLU A 5 5.04 3.96 3.68
C GLU A 5 4.60 5.42 3.40
N SER A 6 4.68 5.84 2.13
CA SER A 6 4.28 7.19 1.72
C SER A 6 2.77 7.43 1.87
N THR A 7 1.94 6.41 1.68
CA THR A 7 0.48 6.53 1.76
C THR A 7 0.01 6.78 3.19
N PHE A 8 0.64 6.11 4.16
CA PHE A 8 0.28 6.23 5.59
C PHE A 8 1.08 7.31 6.35
N SER A 9 1.95 8.05 5.67
CA SER A 9 2.82 9.04 6.32
C SER A 9 2.04 10.15 7.04
N THR A 10 0.94 10.63 6.47
CA THR A 10 0.06 11.65 7.10
C THR A 10 -0.65 11.12 8.34
N VAL A 11 -1.09 9.85 8.31
CA VAL A 11 -1.67 9.17 9.47
C VAL A 11 -0.63 9.05 10.58
N LYS A 12 0.56 8.52 10.28
CA LYS A 12 1.67 8.40 11.25
C LYS A 12 2.03 9.77 11.87
N LEU A 13 2.14 10.81 11.03
CA LEU A 13 2.41 12.17 11.48
C LEU A 13 1.32 12.66 12.43
N ARG A 14 0.04 12.52 12.05
CA ARG A 14 -1.07 13.03 12.86
C ARG A 14 -1.18 12.31 14.19
N THR A 15 -1.09 10.99 14.20
CA THR A 15 -1.11 10.17 15.42
C THR A 15 -0.02 10.60 16.41
N ARG A 16 1.19 10.89 15.90
CA ARG A 16 2.31 11.38 16.72
C ARG A 16 2.02 12.76 17.31
N VAL A 17 1.47 13.69 16.53
CA VAL A 17 1.18 15.06 16.97
C VAL A 17 0.03 15.10 17.98
N THR A 18 -1.03 14.32 17.78
CA THR A 18 -2.20 14.32 18.67
C THR A 18 -2.06 13.38 19.86
N ARG A 19 -0.95 12.63 19.96
CA ARG A 19 -0.74 11.58 20.98
C ARG A 19 -1.88 10.56 21.01
N GLY A 20 -2.36 10.16 19.83
CA GLY A 20 -3.50 9.27 19.64
C GLY A 20 -4.81 10.01 19.30
N ALA A 21 -5.93 9.27 19.29
CA ALA A 21 -7.24 9.77 18.86
C ALA A 21 -8.29 9.83 19.98
N GLY A 22 -7.93 9.49 21.22
CA GLY A 22 -8.83 9.50 22.38
C GLY A 22 -9.85 8.34 22.44
N SER A 23 -10.32 7.83 21.31
CA SER A 23 -11.18 6.63 21.24
C SER A 23 -10.97 5.84 19.93
N PRO A 24 -11.35 4.54 19.89
CA PRO A 24 -11.26 3.75 18.65
C PRO A 24 -12.09 4.32 17.49
N ALA A 25 -13.30 4.81 17.78
CA ALA A 25 -14.17 5.41 16.77
C ALA A 25 -13.55 6.68 16.17
N ALA A 26 -12.97 7.54 17.02
CA ALA A 26 -12.27 8.73 16.58
C ALA A 26 -10.99 8.39 15.79
N ALA A 27 -10.27 7.33 16.18
CA ALA A 27 -9.11 6.84 15.44
C ALA A 27 -9.50 6.42 14.02
N LEU A 28 -10.57 5.62 13.88
CA LEU A 28 -11.05 5.15 12.59
C LEU A 28 -11.47 6.31 11.69
N ALA A 29 -12.25 7.26 12.21
CA ALA A 29 -12.67 8.44 11.46
C ALA A 29 -11.47 9.30 11.02
N MET A 30 -10.47 9.49 11.90
CA MET A 30 -9.24 10.21 11.58
C MET A 30 -8.46 9.53 10.46
N VAL A 31 -8.21 8.22 10.57
CA VAL A 31 -7.47 7.45 9.57
C VAL A 31 -8.20 7.49 8.22
N PHE A 32 -9.53 7.34 8.22
CA PHE A 32 -10.34 7.39 7.02
C PHE A 32 -10.19 8.74 6.29
N LYS A 33 -10.43 9.87 6.98
CA LYS A 33 -10.34 11.20 6.37
C LYS A 33 -8.93 11.56 5.91
N LEU A 34 -7.89 11.13 6.64
CA LEU A 34 -6.50 11.34 6.22
C LEU A 34 -6.12 10.51 5.00
N THR A 35 -6.63 9.28 4.91
CA THR A 35 -6.42 8.40 3.75
C THR A 35 -7.14 8.95 2.51
N GLU A 36 -8.39 9.38 2.67
CA GLU A 36 -9.18 10.03 1.62
C GLU A 36 -8.49 11.30 1.10
N SER A 37 -7.94 12.12 2.00
CA SER A 37 -7.17 13.32 1.62
C SER A 37 -5.90 12.95 0.85
N ALA A 38 -5.18 11.90 1.28
CA ALA A 38 -3.97 11.43 0.62
C ALA A 38 -4.25 10.84 -0.78
N GLN A 39 -5.39 10.18 -0.96
CA GLN A 39 -5.82 9.57 -2.22
C GLN A 39 -5.81 10.57 -3.39
N THR A 40 -6.18 11.82 -3.15
CA THR A 40 -6.20 12.87 -4.18
C THR A 40 -4.85 13.09 -4.86
N ARG A 41 -3.75 12.70 -4.21
CA ARG A 41 -2.37 12.87 -4.69
C ARG A 41 -1.71 11.57 -5.11
N TRP A 42 -2.40 10.43 -5.01
CA TRP A 42 -1.80 9.15 -5.37
C TRP A 42 -1.53 9.10 -6.86
N ARG A 43 -0.30 8.70 -7.19
CA ARG A 43 0.08 8.42 -8.57
C ARG A 43 -0.47 7.04 -8.96
N ALA A 44 -1.09 6.97 -10.14
CA ALA A 44 -1.51 5.69 -10.72
C ALA A 44 -0.32 4.74 -10.92
N ILE A 45 -0.59 3.43 -10.84
CA ILE A 45 0.41 2.39 -11.09
C ILE A 45 0.82 2.45 -12.57
N THR A 46 2.12 2.47 -12.83
CA THR A 46 2.68 2.59 -14.20
C THR A 46 2.32 1.40 -15.10
N ALA A 47 2.22 0.19 -14.55
CA ALA A 47 1.93 -1.04 -15.29
C ALA A 47 0.64 -1.72 -14.79
N PRO A 48 -0.54 -1.13 -15.05
CA PRO A 48 -1.81 -1.64 -14.50
C PRO A 48 -2.15 -3.05 -15.00
N HIS A 49 -1.69 -3.43 -16.19
CA HIS A 49 -1.88 -4.77 -16.76
C HIS A 49 -1.22 -5.87 -15.93
N LEU A 50 -0.19 -5.56 -15.13
CA LEU A 50 0.48 -6.54 -14.25
C LEU A 50 -0.25 -6.76 -12.92
N VAL A 51 -1.21 -5.90 -12.55
CA VAL A 51 -1.94 -6.02 -11.28
C VAL A 51 -2.71 -7.35 -11.20
N ALA A 52 -3.21 -7.86 -12.33
CA ALA A 52 -3.85 -9.18 -12.37
C ALA A 52 -2.90 -10.29 -11.93
N LEU A 53 -1.62 -10.24 -12.33
CA LEU A 53 -0.61 -11.23 -11.94
C LEU A 53 -0.33 -11.16 -10.43
N VAL A 54 -0.19 -9.94 -9.89
CA VAL A 54 -0.01 -9.73 -8.45
C VAL A 54 -1.21 -10.28 -7.66
N ARG A 55 -2.44 -10.03 -8.13
CA ARG A 55 -3.66 -10.57 -7.50
C ARG A 55 -3.73 -12.09 -7.55
N ASN A 56 -3.15 -12.71 -8.58
CA ASN A 56 -3.06 -14.16 -8.72
C ASN A 56 -1.89 -14.78 -7.94
N GLY A 57 -1.17 -13.99 -7.13
CA GLY A 57 -0.08 -14.47 -6.27
C GLY A 57 1.27 -14.63 -6.99
N ALA A 58 1.44 -14.05 -8.18
CA ALA A 58 2.73 -14.04 -8.85
C ALA A 58 3.76 -13.26 -8.03
N THR A 59 4.97 -13.80 -7.90
CA THR A 59 6.03 -13.18 -7.10
C THR A 59 6.79 -12.17 -7.95
N PHE A 60 6.89 -10.94 -7.44
CA PHE A 60 7.72 -9.90 -8.04
C PHE A 60 8.89 -9.58 -7.10
N HIS A 61 10.09 -9.51 -7.64
CA HIS A 61 11.27 -9.04 -6.91
C HIS A 61 11.78 -7.76 -7.57
N ASN A 62 11.85 -6.66 -6.80
CA ASN A 62 12.23 -5.33 -7.29
C ASN A 62 11.48 -4.88 -8.56
N GLY A 63 10.21 -5.29 -8.71
CA GLY A 63 9.37 -4.94 -9.86
C GLY A 63 9.48 -5.89 -11.06
N TYR A 64 10.33 -6.92 -10.98
CA TYR A 64 10.46 -7.94 -12.01
C TYR A 64 9.71 -9.21 -11.61
N LEU A 65 8.94 -9.78 -12.54
CA LEU A 65 8.28 -11.06 -12.35
C LEU A 65 9.34 -12.14 -12.18
N VAL A 66 9.26 -12.91 -11.10
CA VAL A 66 10.10 -14.08 -10.87
C VAL A 66 9.39 -15.27 -11.50
N GLU A 67 9.90 -15.74 -12.64
CA GLU A 67 9.47 -17.02 -13.21
C GLU A 67 9.86 -18.13 -12.24
N ARG A 68 8.92 -19.02 -11.92
CA ARG A 68 9.24 -20.22 -11.16
C ARG A 68 10.12 -21.08 -12.06
N PRO A 69 11.32 -21.52 -11.63
CA PRO A 69 12.06 -22.48 -12.43
C PRO A 69 11.16 -23.69 -12.67
N GLU A 70 10.98 -24.04 -13.94
CA GLU A 70 10.25 -25.22 -14.37
C GLU A 70 10.79 -26.39 -13.54
N VAL A 71 9.97 -26.96 -12.65
CA VAL A 71 10.31 -28.27 -12.09
C VAL A 71 10.16 -29.23 -13.26
N SER A 72 11.27 -29.45 -13.97
CA SER A 72 11.44 -30.55 -14.90
C SER A 72 11.20 -31.83 -14.11
N ALA A 73 9.95 -32.30 -14.11
CA ALA A 73 9.61 -33.63 -13.67
C ALA A 73 10.28 -34.61 -14.65
N ALA A 74 11.36 -35.24 -14.17
CA ALA A 74 11.96 -36.42 -14.75
C ALA A 74 11.11 -37.65 -14.40
#